data_AF-A0A2D3W7J2-F1
#
_entry.id   AF-A0A2D3W7J2-F1
#
_cell.length_a   1.000
_cell.length_b   1.000
_cell.length_c   1.000
_cell.angle_alpha   90.00
_cell.angle_beta   90.00
_cell.angle_gamma   90.00
#
_symmetry.space_group_name_H-M   'P 1'
#
loop_
_entity.id
_entity.type
_entity.pdbx_description
1 polymer ?
#
loop_
_entity_poly.entity_id
_entity_poly.type
_entity_poly.pdbx_seq_one_letter_code
_entity_poly.pdbx_strand_id
1 'polypeptide(L)'
;MRFSYKLLVERFAIPRPTLIEWQKRAKADKKNWRVKHLEYLRHQIELENLTKAEIKSKPLNIEDIFLISVYLFFNKNINYIDVNILKKGLREFAYMNRSSVEYKHDFAKKIWSVSIQDGTQRQISNYHRTFDILDSFTAFQYGLFIQDVIEFIDKIEEKISPSKTDLLDGLSWQELHMYDKYFSNKAIEKFFSQKGLI
;
A
#
# COMPACT_ATOMS: atom_id res chain seq x y z
N MET A 1 14.02 6.11 -27.67
CA MET A 1 13.14 5.12 -27.01
C MET A 1 11.69 5.33 -27.43
N ARG A 2 10.96 4.26 -27.80
CA ARG A 2 9.49 4.32 -28.00
C ARG A 2 8.83 4.25 -26.62
N PHE A 3 8.34 5.37 -26.11
CA PHE A 3 7.57 5.40 -24.86
C PHE A 3 6.18 4.78 -25.08
N SER A 4 5.76 3.87 -24.20
CA SER A 4 4.46 3.20 -24.32
C SER A 4 3.31 4.10 -23.89
N TYR A 5 2.28 4.25 -24.72
CA TYR A 5 1.05 4.97 -24.38
C TYR A 5 0.27 4.32 -23.24
N LYS A 6 0.42 3.01 -23.08
CA LYS A 6 -0.31 2.23 -22.08
C LYS A 6 -0.10 2.81 -20.68
N LEU A 7 1.14 3.15 -20.32
CA LEU A 7 1.47 3.72 -19.01
C LEU A 7 0.83 5.09 -18.77
N LEU A 8 0.77 5.95 -19.80
CA LEU A 8 0.12 7.27 -19.66
C LEU A 8 -1.40 7.15 -19.50
N VAL A 9 -2.01 6.19 -20.21
CA VAL A 9 -3.45 5.90 -20.09
C VAL A 9 -3.75 5.35 -18.69
N GLU A 10 -2.99 4.35 -18.25
CA GLU A 10 -3.22 3.67 -16.97
C GLU A 10 -2.92 4.57 -15.76
N ARG A 11 -1.85 5.35 -15.81
CA ARG A 11 -1.41 6.19 -14.68
C ARG A 11 -2.18 7.51 -14.56
N PHE A 12 -2.48 8.16 -15.69
CA PHE A 12 -3.06 9.51 -15.71
C PHE A 12 -4.49 9.55 -16.24
N ALA A 13 -5.11 8.39 -16.52
CA ALA A 13 -6.45 8.26 -17.09
C ALA A 13 -6.65 9.08 -18.39
N ILE A 14 -5.57 9.34 -19.15
CA ILE A 14 -5.65 10.11 -20.39
C ILE A 14 -6.09 9.17 -21.52
N PRO A 15 -7.19 9.44 -22.24
CA PRO A 15 -7.62 8.61 -23.35
C PRO A 15 -6.56 8.50 -24.44
N ARG A 16 -6.38 7.29 -24.98
CA ARG A 16 -5.42 7.02 -26.06
C ARG A 16 -5.59 7.94 -27.29
N PRO A 17 -6.81 8.28 -27.76
CA PRO A 17 -6.98 9.23 -28.86
C PRO A 17 -6.36 10.61 -28.58
N THR A 18 -6.52 11.10 -27.35
CA THR A 18 -5.96 12.38 -26.88
C THR A 18 -4.43 12.36 -26.93
N LEU A 19 -3.81 11.27 -26.47
CA LEU A 19 -2.34 11.11 -26.52
C LEU A 19 -1.79 11.08 -27.96
N ILE A 20 -2.51 10.43 -28.88
CA ILE A 20 -2.15 10.41 -30.31
C ILE A 20 -2.23 11.82 -30.90
N GLU A 21 -3.28 12.57 -30.58
CA GLU A 21 -3.44 13.96 -31.03
C GLU A 21 -2.30 14.84 -30.52
N TRP A 22 -1.97 14.73 -29.23
CA TRP A 22 -0.89 15.51 -28.61
C TRP A 22 0.47 15.16 -29.22
N GLN A 23 0.72 13.89 -29.56
CA GLN A 23 1.96 13.50 -30.24
C GLN A 23 2.03 14.02 -31.69
N LYS A 24 0.92 14.02 -32.42
CA LYS A 24 0.89 14.60 -33.78
C LYS A 24 1.27 16.08 -33.72
N ARG A 25 0.73 16.82 -32.74
CA ARG A 25 1.10 18.22 -32.48
C ARG A 25 2.56 18.37 -32.04
N ALA A 26 3.12 17.45 -31.26
CA ALA A 26 4.53 17.44 -30.88
C ALA A 26 5.51 17.39 -32.06
N LYS A 27 5.11 16.76 -33.16
CA LYS A 27 5.92 16.73 -34.39
C LYS A 27 5.88 18.05 -35.16
N ALA A 28 4.80 18.83 -35.01
CA ALA A 28 4.56 20.06 -35.75
C ALA A 28 4.98 21.34 -34.98
N ASP A 29 4.78 21.38 -33.66
CA ASP A 29 5.06 22.55 -32.82
C ASP A 29 5.54 22.14 -31.42
N LYS A 30 6.87 22.17 -31.22
CA LYS A 30 7.52 21.84 -29.95
C LYS A 30 7.26 22.85 -28.83
N LYS A 31 6.77 24.06 -29.14
CA LYS A 31 6.49 25.08 -28.10
C LYS A 31 5.09 24.94 -27.52
N ASN A 32 4.24 24.09 -28.10
CA ASN A 32 2.87 23.85 -27.65
C ASN A 32 2.83 23.28 -26.22
N TRP A 33 1.93 23.81 -25.40
CA TRP A 33 1.78 23.37 -24.00
C TRP A 33 1.47 21.87 -23.86
N ARG A 34 0.72 21.27 -24.81
CA ARG A 34 0.39 19.84 -24.79
C ARG A 34 1.63 18.96 -24.91
N VAL A 35 2.63 19.44 -25.64
CA VAL A 35 3.89 18.75 -25.90
C VAL A 35 4.76 18.79 -24.66
N LYS A 36 4.90 19.99 -24.07
CA LYS A 36 5.58 20.19 -22.79
C LYS A 36 4.92 19.37 -21.67
N HIS A 37 3.59 19.34 -21.62
CA HIS A 37 2.86 18.56 -20.63
C HIS A 37 3.05 17.06 -20.83
N LEU A 38 3.02 16.56 -22.07
CA LEU A 38 3.30 15.15 -22.37
C LEU A 38 4.74 14.74 -22.01
N GLU A 39 5.72 15.61 -22.21
CA GLU A 39 7.10 15.42 -21.75
C GLU A 39 7.19 15.40 -20.21
N TYR A 40 6.50 16.33 -19.55
CA TYR A 40 6.40 16.35 -18.09
C TYR A 40 5.83 15.04 -17.52
N LEU A 41 4.71 14.55 -18.05
CA LEU A 41 4.10 13.29 -17.60
C LEU A 41 5.02 12.07 -17.81
N ARG A 42 5.80 12.07 -18.89
CA ARG A 42 6.80 11.01 -19.13
C ARG A 42 7.93 11.07 -18.11
N HIS A 43 8.41 12.27 -17.81
CA HIS A 43 9.45 12.47 -16.82
C HIS A 43 8.97 12.10 -15.42
N GLN A 44 7.70 12.40 -15.08
CA GLN A 44 7.10 11.92 -13.84
C GLN A 44 7.14 10.39 -13.73
N ILE A 45 6.72 9.66 -14.77
CA ILE A 45 6.77 8.18 -14.77
C ILE A 45 8.22 7.68 -14.59
N GLU A 46 9.18 8.32 -15.23
CA GLU A 46 10.60 7.98 -15.08
C GLU A 46 11.08 8.16 -13.63
N LEU A 47 10.75 9.29 -13.01
CA LEU A 47 11.06 9.55 -11.60
C LEU A 47 10.36 8.56 -10.65
N GLU A 48 9.11 8.20 -10.92
CA GLU A 48 8.40 7.17 -10.16
C GLU A 48 9.10 5.82 -10.24
N ASN A 49 9.54 5.40 -11.43
CA ASN A 49 10.26 4.14 -11.62
C ASN A 49 11.63 4.14 -10.93
N LEU A 50 12.38 5.24 -11.01
CA LEU A 50 13.65 5.40 -10.30
C LEU A 50 13.43 5.31 -8.77
N THR A 51 12.41 5.98 -8.28
CA THR A 51 12.07 5.97 -6.85
C THR A 51 11.64 4.58 -6.38
N LYS A 52 10.89 3.84 -7.20
CA LYS A 52 10.53 2.44 -6.90
C LYS A 52 11.77 1.55 -6.82
N ALA A 53 12.75 1.74 -7.70
CA ALA A 53 14.02 1.02 -7.63
C ALA A 53 14.81 1.37 -6.34
N GLU A 54 14.77 2.62 -5.89
CA GLU A 54 15.36 3.03 -4.61
C GLU A 54 14.61 2.45 -3.40
N ILE A 55 13.28 2.31 -3.48
CA ILE A 55 12.52 1.64 -2.41
C ILE A 55 12.90 0.16 -2.35
N LYS A 56 12.99 -0.50 -3.52
CA LYS A 56 13.37 -1.92 -3.62
C LYS A 56 14.77 -2.22 -3.07
N SER A 57 15.69 -1.25 -3.09
CA SER A 57 17.03 -1.44 -2.52
C SER A 57 17.08 -1.33 -0.99
N LYS A 58 15.99 -0.88 -0.35
CA LYS A 58 15.86 -0.83 1.11
C LYS A 58 15.40 -2.17 1.66
N PRO A 59 15.64 -2.48 2.94
CA PRO A 59 15.30 -3.77 3.55
C PRO A 59 13.80 -3.91 3.89
N LEU A 60 12.93 -3.48 2.96
CA LEU A 60 11.47 -3.56 3.06
C LEU A 60 11.02 -5.01 2.97
N ASN A 61 10.38 -5.49 4.04
CA ASN A 61 9.91 -6.86 4.12
C ASN A 61 8.40 -6.97 3.90
N ILE A 62 7.96 -8.19 3.57
CA ILE A 62 6.54 -8.50 3.40
C ILE A 62 5.77 -8.25 4.70
N GLU A 63 6.36 -8.53 5.86
CA GLU A 63 5.71 -8.31 7.16
C GLU A 63 5.44 -6.81 7.44
N ASP A 64 6.34 -5.93 7.02
CA ASP A 64 6.16 -4.48 7.16
C ASP A 64 4.97 -4.00 6.31
N ILE A 65 4.92 -4.47 5.06
CA ILE A 65 3.85 -4.15 4.11
C ILE A 65 2.52 -4.71 4.61
N PHE A 66 2.52 -5.94 5.14
CA PHE A 66 1.34 -6.57 5.73
C PHE A 66 0.77 -5.68 6.84
N LEU A 67 1.61 -5.29 7.81
CA LEU A 67 1.15 -4.52 8.97
C LEU A 67 0.57 -3.16 8.56
N ILE A 68 1.23 -2.45 7.65
CA ILE A 68 0.77 -1.16 7.13
C ILE A 68 -0.54 -1.32 6.34
N SER A 69 -0.61 -2.35 5.48
CA SER A 69 -1.79 -2.61 4.66
C SER A 69 -3.01 -2.92 5.52
N VAL A 70 -2.85 -3.77 6.53
CA VAL A 70 -3.94 -4.13 7.44
C VAL A 70 -4.37 -2.95 8.30
N TYR A 71 -3.42 -2.17 8.83
CA TYR A 71 -3.73 -0.96 9.58
C TYR A 71 -4.56 0.01 8.74
N LEU A 72 -4.14 0.30 7.50
CA LEU A 72 -4.87 1.21 6.62
C LEU A 72 -6.21 0.65 6.16
N PHE A 73 -6.32 -0.67 5.93
CA PHE A 73 -7.58 -1.34 5.58
C PHE A 73 -8.64 -1.17 6.66
N PHE A 74 -8.27 -1.20 7.94
CA PHE A 74 -9.21 -1.01 9.03
C PHE A 74 -9.45 0.45 9.40
N ASN A 75 -8.48 1.33 9.16
CA ASN A 75 -8.56 2.75 9.49
C ASN A 75 -8.90 3.62 8.26
N LYS A 76 -9.64 3.06 7.27
CA LYS A 76 -9.98 3.72 6.00
C LYS A 76 -10.44 5.15 6.25
N ASN A 77 -9.64 6.13 5.82
CA ASN A 77 -10.08 7.52 5.58
C ASN A 77 -8.96 8.50 5.20
N ILE A 78 -7.81 8.06 4.68
CA ILE A 78 -6.77 9.03 4.34
C ILE A 78 -6.08 8.72 3.02
N ASN A 79 -6.43 9.49 1.98
CA ASN A 79 -5.69 9.55 0.71
C ASN A 79 -4.20 9.87 0.92
N TYR A 80 -3.87 10.51 2.04
CA TYR A 80 -2.51 10.80 2.49
C TYR A 80 -2.46 10.91 4.01
N ILE A 81 -1.79 9.96 4.67
CA ILE A 81 -1.50 10.03 6.11
C ILE A 81 -0.09 10.58 6.31
N ASP A 82 0.11 11.49 7.27
CA ASP A 82 1.46 11.91 7.66
C ASP A 82 2.20 10.73 8.30
N VAL A 83 3.51 10.61 8.03
CA VAL A 83 4.32 9.49 8.51
C VAL A 83 4.30 9.37 10.04
N ASN A 84 4.25 10.48 10.78
CA ASN A 84 4.22 10.45 12.25
C ASN A 84 2.84 10.02 12.76
N ILE A 85 1.77 10.44 12.08
CA ILE A 85 0.41 9.99 12.38
C ILE A 85 0.30 8.48 12.11
N LEU A 86 0.84 7.99 11.00
CA LEU A 86 0.88 6.57 10.67
C LEU A 86 1.61 5.77 11.73
N LYS A 87 2.80 6.21 12.16
CA LYS A 87 3.56 5.52 13.20
C LYS A 87 2.83 5.50 14.53
N LYS A 88 2.29 6.65 14.96
CA LYS A 88 1.49 6.72 16.19
C LYS A 88 0.32 5.74 16.14
N GLY A 89 -0.43 5.75 15.03
CA GLY A 89 -1.56 4.86 14.82
C GLY A 89 -1.16 3.39 14.76
N LEU A 90 -0.08 3.03 14.07
CA LEU A 90 0.45 1.66 14.03
C LEU A 90 0.86 1.15 15.41
N ARG A 91 1.49 2.01 16.22
CA ARG A 91 1.83 1.69 17.60
C ARG A 91 0.56 1.38 18.38
N GLU A 92 -0.39 2.32 18.41
CA GLU A 92 -1.65 2.16 19.13
C GLU A 92 -2.40 0.91 18.66
N PHE A 93 -2.45 0.70 17.35
CA PHE A 93 -3.06 -0.47 16.71
C PHE A 93 -2.43 -1.78 17.17
N ALA A 94 -1.10 -1.90 17.18
CA ALA A 94 -0.40 -3.09 17.66
C ALA A 94 -0.60 -3.37 19.16
N TYR A 95 -0.73 -2.32 19.98
CA TYR A 95 -0.93 -2.43 21.42
C TYR A 95 -2.39 -2.63 21.86
N MET A 96 -3.37 -2.55 20.94
CA MET A 96 -4.76 -2.80 21.28
C MET A 96 -4.91 -4.21 21.86
N ASN A 97 -5.34 -4.29 23.11
CA ASN A 97 -5.63 -5.56 23.77
C ASN A 97 -7.08 -5.94 23.49
N ARG A 98 -7.27 -7.02 22.74
CA ARG A 98 -8.59 -7.55 22.37
C ARG A 98 -8.62 -9.04 22.72
N SER A 99 -9.72 -9.49 23.32
CA SER A 99 -9.84 -10.84 23.91
C SER A 99 -10.90 -11.72 23.27
N SER A 100 -11.63 -11.21 22.27
CA SER A 100 -12.67 -11.96 21.55
C SER A 100 -12.07 -13.19 20.84
N VAL A 101 -12.92 -14.18 20.52
CA VAL A 101 -12.48 -15.47 19.95
C VAL A 101 -11.75 -15.29 18.61
N GLU A 102 -12.15 -14.28 17.84
CA GLU A 102 -11.61 -13.87 16.55
C GLU A 102 -10.12 -13.49 16.64
N TYR A 103 -9.70 -12.90 17.76
CA TYR A 103 -8.30 -12.52 17.99
C TYR A 103 -7.39 -13.73 18.30
N LYS A 104 -7.96 -14.93 18.47
CA LYS A 104 -7.21 -16.19 18.54
C LYS A 104 -6.86 -16.74 17.15
N HIS A 105 -7.42 -16.19 16.07
CA HIS A 105 -7.09 -16.58 14.70
C HIS A 105 -5.66 -16.13 14.33
N ASP A 106 -4.96 -16.91 13.51
CA ASP A 106 -3.55 -16.65 13.16
C ASP A 106 -3.35 -15.33 12.42
N PHE A 107 -4.33 -14.90 11.62
CA PHE A 107 -4.38 -13.54 11.05
C PHE A 107 -4.23 -12.45 12.12
N ALA A 108 -5.01 -12.53 13.20
CA ALA A 108 -4.98 -11.54 14.27
C ALA A 108 -3.67 -11.55 15.05
N LYS A 109 -3.11 -12.74 15.30
CA LYS A 109 -1.83 -12.92 16.01
C LYS A 109 -0.64 -12.27 15.29
N LYS A 110 -0.73 -12.04 13.98
CA LYS A 110 0.30 -11.31 13.21
C LYS A 110 0.29 -9.81 13.48
N ILE A 111 -0.82 -9.27 14.01
CA ILE A 111 -1.11 -7.83 14.03
C ILE A 111 -1.10 -7.27 15.45
N TRP A 112 -1.78 -7.95 16.39
CA TRP A 112 -2.03 -7.43 17.72
C TRP A 112 -1.18 -8.11 18.79
N SER A 113 -1.03 -7.43 19.92
CA SER A 113 -0.45 -8.05 21.10
C SER A 113 -1.34 -9.17 21.63
N VAL A 114 -0.75 -10.35 21.86
CA VAL A 114 -1.47 -11.54 22.35
C VAL A 114 -0.94 -11.91 23.73
N SER A 115 -1.85 -12.21 24.66
CA SER A 115 -1.49 -12.78 25.95
C SER A 115 -1.11 -14.26 25.78
N ILE A 116 0.10 -14.63 26.18
CA ILE A 116 0.64 -15.99 25.99
C ILE A 116 0.25 -16.91 27.16
N GLN A 117 0.18 -16.41 28.40
CA GLN A 117 -0.19 -17.15 29.62
C GLN A 117 -0.78 -16.21 30.69
N ASP A 118 -1.88 -16.63 31.33
CA ASP A 118 -2.53 -16.04 32.54
C ASP A 118 -2.56 -14.49 32.66
N GLY A 119 -2.58 -13.78 31.54
CA GLY A 119 -2.65 -12.31 31.49
C GLY A 119 -1.35 -11.55 31.82
N THR A 120 -0.25 -12.24 32.15
CA THR A 120 1.00 -11.61 32.60
C THR A 120 2.06 -11.47 31.50
N GLN A 121 2.13 -12.42 30.56
CA GLN A 121 3.04 -12.35 29.42
C GLN A 121 2.32 -11.91 28.15
N ARG A 122 2.77 -10.80 27.53
CA ARG A 122 2.26 -10.29 26.26
C ARG A 122 3.34 -10.39 25.18
N GLN A 123 3.03 -11.06 24.08
CA GLN A 123 3.78 -10.91 22.83
C GLN A 123 3.19 -9.73 22.07
N ILE A 124 4.02 -8.81 21.61
CA ILE A 124 3.60 -7.66 20.80
C ILE A 124 4.07 -7.92 19.37
N SER A 125 3.24 -7.61 18.38
CA SER A 125 3.66 -7.60 16.98
C SER A 125 4.86 -6.66 16.79
N ASN A 126 5.81 -7.09 15.97
CA ASN A 126 7.04 -6.33 15.77
C ASN A 126 6.83 -5.18 14.78
N TYR A 127 6.27 -4.07 15.24
CA TYR A 127 6.05 -2.85 14.45
C TYR A 127 7.28 -1.92 14.42
N HIS A 128 8.28 -2.16 15.27
CA HIS A 128 9.47 -1.29 15.38
C HIS A 128 10.27 -1.25 14.08
N ARG A 129 10.48 -2.41 13.45
CA ARG A 129 11.15 -2.50 12.15
C ARG A 129 10.42 -1.71 11.06
N THR A 130 9.10 -1.74 11.09
CA THR A 130 8.27 -0.96 10.16
C THR A 130 8.52 0.54 10.34
N PHE A 131 8.80 1.01 11.56
CA PHE A 131 9.15 2.42 11.78
C PHE A 131 10.50 2.76 11.20
N ASP A 132 11.51 1.90 11.39
CA ASP A 132 12.85 2.11 10.83
C ASP A 132 12.81 2.22 9.30
N ILE A 133 11.99 1.38 8.64
CA ILE A 133 11.76 1.46 7.20
C ILE A 133 11.09 2.78 6.82
N LEU A 134 10.04 3.18 7.52
CA LEU A 134 9.33 4.44 7.26
C LEU A 134 10.23 5.67 7.49
N ASP A 135 11.12 5.62 8.49
CA ASP A 135 12.13 6.66 8.75
C ASP A 135 13.18 6.75 7.65
N SER A 136 13.49 5.63 6.99
CA SER A 136 14.44 5.64 5.89
C SER A 136 13.89 6.35 4.65
N PHE A 137 12.56 6.42 4.48
CA PHE A 137 11.96 6.95 3.26
C PHE A 137 12.04 8.47 3.17
N THR A 138 12.38 8.98 1.98
CA THR A 138 12.08 10.37 1.63
C THR A 138 10.58 10.57 1.53
N ALA A 139 10.10 11.81 1.61
CA ALA A 139 8.68 12.11 1.46
C ALA A 139 8.09 11.55 0.14
N PHE A 140 8.87 11.57 -0.94
CA PHE A 140 8.44 11.03 -2.24
C PHE A 140 8.40 9.50 -2.25
N GLN A 141 9.41 8.84 -1.68
CA GLN A 141 9.42 7.37 -1.50
C GLN A 141 8.22 6.92 -0.65
N TYR A 142 7.98 7.61 0.47
CA TYR A 142 6.84 7.36 1.34
C TYR A 142 5.51 7.53 0.62
N GLY A 143 5.31 8.64 -0.09
CA GLY A 143 4.08 8.90 -0.83
C GLY A 143 3.79 7.84 -1.88
N LEU A 144 4.79 7.43 -2.66
CA LEU A 144 4.63 6.38 -3.67
C LEU A 144 4.33 5.01 -3.04
N PHE A 145 5.02 4.69 -1.95
CA PHE A 145 4.80 3.44 -1.25
C PHE A 145 3.38 3.36 -0.65
N ILE A 146 2.93 4.41 0.04
CA ILE A 146 1.56 4.46 0.59
C ILE A 146 0.51 4.40 -0.52
N GLN A 147 0.76 5.06 -1.66
CA GLN A 147 -0.15 4.97 -2.80
C GLN A 147 -0.28 3.54 -3.33
N ASP A 148 0.83 2.81 -3.47
CA ASP A 148 0.78 1.40 -3.90
C ASP A 148 0.11 0.51 -2.83
N VAL A 149 0.24 0.83 -1.54
CA VAL A 149 -0.51 0.15 -0.45
C VAL A 149 -2.01 0.41 -0.54
N ILE A 150 -2.43 1.66 -0.79
CA ILE A 150 -3.85 1.99 -0.96
C ILE A 150 -4.42 1.23 -2.16
N GLU A 151 -3.72 1.19 -3.30
CA GLU A 151 -4.19 0.41 -4.46
C GLU A 151 -4.28 -1.09 -4.16
N PHE A 152 -3.39 -1.63 -3.32
CA PHE A 152 -3.48 -3.01 -2.87
C PHE A 152 -4.75 -3.25 -2.04
N ILE A 153 -5.04 -2.34 -1.11
CA ILE A 153 -6.23 -2.35 -0.26
C ILE A 153 -7.51 -2.27 -1.10
N ASP A 154 -7.58 -1.34 -2.06
CA ASP A 154 -8.72 -1.19 -2.95
C ASP A 154 -9.05 -2.51 -3.68
N LYS A 155 -8.02 -3.22 -4.18
CA LYS A 155 -8.20 -4.55 -4.82
C LYS A 155 -8.63 -5.67 -3.88
N ILE A 156 -8.39 -5.52 -2.58
CA ILE A 156 -8.90 -6.44 -1.56
C ILE A 156 -10.36 -6.12 -1.28
N GLU A 157 -10.70 -4.84 -1.15
CA GLU A 157 -12.07 -4.36 -0.90
C GLU A 157 -13.05 -4.71 -2.02
N GLU A 158 -12.58 -4.74 -3.27
CA GLU A 158 -13.36 -5.26 -4.40
C GLU A 158 -13.78 -6.73 -4.23
N LYS A 159 -13.03 -7.50 -3.42
CA LYS A 159 -13.22 -8.95 -3.24
C LYS A 159 -13.81 -9.32 -1.89
N ILE A 160 -13.61 -8.47 -0.89
CA ILE A 160 -14.12 -8.66 0.45
C ILE A 160 -14.94 -7.45 0.81
N SER A 161 -16.26 -7.63 0.92
CA SER A 161 -17.12 -6.62 1.51
C SER A 161 -17.07 -6.82 3.03
N PRO A 162 -16.37 -5.97 3.79
CA PRO A 162 -16.34 -6.10 5.25
C PRO A 162 -17.76 -5.91 5.79
N SER A 163 -18.24 -6.88 6.56
CA SER A 163 -19.61 -6.89 7.08
C SER A 163 -19.82 -5.93 8.26
N LYS A 164 -18.72 -5.50 8.93
CA LYS A 164 -18.76 -4.74 10.20
C LYS A 164 -17.65 -3.69 10.30
N THR A 165 -17.84 -2.74 11.21
CA THR A 165 -17.02 -1.53 11.37
C THR A 165 -15.96 -1.58 12.48
N ASP A 166 -16.00 -2.53 13.42
CA ASP A 166 -14.99 -2.63 14.51
C ASP A 166 -14.04 -3.81 14.28
N LEU A 167 -12.99 -3.57 13.49
CA LEU A 167 -11.85 -4.48 13.28
C LEU A 167 -12.27 -5.93 12.98
N LEU A 168 -12.01 -6.86 13.91
CA LEU A 168 -12.36 -8.28 13.78
C LEU A 168 -13.59 -8.68 14.59
N ASP A 169 -14.13 -7.78 15.43
CA ASP A 169 -15.17 -8.14 16.38
C ASP A 169 -16.46 -8.55 15.66
N GLY A 170 -16.89 -9.79 15.91
CA GLY A 170 -18.09 -10.36 15.32
C GLY A 170 -17.92 -10.82 13.87
N LEU A 171 -16.68 -10.94 13.36
CA LEU A 171 -16.41 -11.64 12.10
C LEU A 171 -16.47 -13.16 12.29
N SER A 172 -17.00 -13.85 11.29
CA SER A 172 -16.95 -15.31 11.24
C SER A 172 -15.54 -15.82 10.96
N TRP A 173 -15.26 -17.07 11.34
CA TRP A 173 -14.02 -17.77 10.98
C TRP A 173 -13.79 -17.80 9.46
N GLN A 174 -14.86 -17.89 8.65
CA GLN A 174 -14.77 -17.84 7.19
C GLN A 174 -14.28 -16.47 6.70
N GLU A 175 -14.77 -15.38 7.28
CA GLU A 175 -14.30 -14.02 6.96
C GLU A 175 -12.83 -13.82 7.36
N LEU A 176 -12.41 -14.36 8.51
CA LEU A 176 -11.01 -14.31 8.95
C LEU A 176 -10.09 -15.10 8.02
N HIS A 177 -10.52 -16.27 7.52
CA HIS A 177 -9.79 -17.01 6.50
C HIS A 177 -9.73 -16.27 5.15
N MET A 178 -10.78 -15.53 4.79
CA MET A 178 -10.72 -14.64 3.63
C MET A 178 -9.67 -13.54 3.83
N TYR A 179 -9.66 -12.87 4.98
CA TYR A 179 -8.63 -11.86 5.29
C TYR A 179 -7.22 -12.46 5.18
N ASP A 180 -6.97 -13.61 5.81
CA ASP A 180 -5.66 -14.27 5.75
C ASP A 180 -5.26 -14.65 4.31
N LYS A 181 -6.23 -15.10 3.49
CA LYS A 181 -5.98 -15.41 2.07
C LYS A 181 -5.57 -14.16 1.28
N TYR A 182 -6.28 -13.05 1.43
CA TYR A 182 -6.06 -11.85 0.61
C TYR A 182 -4.89 -10.98 1.10
N PHE A 183 -4.58 -11.01 2.39
CA PHE A 183 -3.38 -10.41 2.97
C PHE A 183 -2.22 -11.42 3.12
N SER A 184 -2.31 -12.59 2.50
CA SER A 184 -1.23 -13.59 2.56
C SER A 184 0.07 -13.03 1.99
N ASN A 185 1.21 -13.51 2.51
CA ASN A 185 2.54 -13.11 2.03
C ASN A 185 2.66 -13.25 0.50
N LYS A 186 2.10 -14.33 -0.06
CA LYS A 186 2.07 -14.58 -1.51
C LYS A 186 1.24 -13.55 -2.28
N ALA A 187 0.14 -13.07 -1.71
CA ALA A 187 -0.69 -12.04 -2.34
C ALA A 187 0.04 -10.68 -2.35
N ILE A 188 0.67 -10.33 -1.22
CA ILE A 188 1.49 -9.13 -1.07
C ILE A 188 2.68 -9.18 -2.04
N GLU A 189 3.49 -10.23 -1.98
CA GLU A 189 4.66 -10.41 -2.85
C GLU A 189 4.27 -10.28 -4.33
N LYS A 190 3.22 -10.99 -4.75
CA LYS A 190 2.72 -10.92 -6.13
C LYS A 190 2.36 -9.50 -6.56
N PHE A 191 1.66 -8.74 -5.71
CA PHE A 191 1.25 -7.38 -6.05
C PHE A 191 2.45 -6.43 -6.07
N PHE A 192 3.25 -6.43 -5.01
CA PHE A 192 4.33 -5.45 -4.84
C PHE A 192 5.53 -5.73 -5.75
N SER A 193 5.78 -6.98 -6.15
CA SER A 193 6.74 -7.29 -7.22
C SER A 193 6.29 -6.82 -8.59
N GLN A 194 4.99 -6.88 -8.91
CA GLN A 194 4.46 -6.26 -10.14
C GLN A 194 4.59 -4.73 -10.13
N LYS A 195 4.57 -4.12 -8.95
CA LYS A 195 4.82 -2.68 -8.76
C LYS A 195 6.29 -2.31 -8.77
N GLY A 196 7.20 -3.28 -8.74
CA GLY A 196 8.65 -3.06 -8.69
C GLY A 196 9.18 -2.66 -7.31
N LEU A 197 8.43 -2.94 -6.24
CA LEU A 197 8.79 -2.58 -4.87
C LEU A 197 9.45 -3.73 -4.08
N ILE A 198 9.29 -4.98 -4.54
CA ILE A 198 9.91 -6.19 -3.97
C ILE A 198 10.50 -7.03 -5.11
#